data_AF-A0A2G1UG48-F1
#
_entry.id   AF-A0A2G1UG48-F1
#
_cell.length_a   1.000
_cell.length_b   1.000
_cell.length_c   1.000
_cell.angle_alpha   90.00
_cell.angle_beta   90.00
_cell.angle_gamma   90.00
#
_symmetry.space_group_name_H-M   'P 1'
#
loop_
_entity.id
_entity.type
_entity.pdbx_description
1 polymer ?
#
loop_
_entity_poly.entity_id
_entity_poly.type
_entity_poly.pdbx_seq_one_letter_code
_entity_poly.pdbx_strand_id
1 'polypeptide(L)'
;MSIKVDSARKDLAVLNEKFRNREAFSPGDREEIYRQLVQIKKVDLISSVLISWMPEGDDFYSGRIIDQKGQIFHFDIHVKNPDFTEWDDDFPVDEYEKLSRFKALKPWDDNRLAIELWHELRGNS
;
A
#
# COMPACT_ATOMS: atom_id res chain seq x y z
N MET A 1 12.56 16.29 -13.99
CA MET A 1 12.27 14.97 -13.42
C MET A 1 12.49 13.92 -14.51
N SER A 2 12.87 12.69 -14.17
CA SER A 2 13.04 11.62 -15.20
C SER A 2 11.67 11.06 -15.57
N ILE A 3 11.44 10.76 -16.86
CA ILE A 3 10.19 10.15 -17.38
C ILE A 3 9.76 8.93 -16.56
N LYS A 4 10.72 8.14 -16.05
CA LYS A 4 10.44 6.96 -15.21
C LYS A 4 9.82 7.30 -13.86
N VAL A 5 10.26 8.39 -13.24
CA VAL A 5 9.75 8.85 -11.94
C VAL A 5 8.34 9.39 -12.10
N ASP A 6 8.10 10.16 -13.17
CA ASP A 6 6.79 10.73 -13.45
C ASP A 6 5.74 9.64 -13.75
N SER A 7 6.14 8.60 -14.49
CA SER A 7 5.27 7.43 -14.71
C SER A 7 4.94 6.70 -13.41
N ALA A 8 5.95 6.34 -12.62
CA ALA A 8 5.75 5.61 -11.37
C ALA A 8 4.88 6.38 -10.38
N ARG A 9 5.06 7.70 -10.26
CA ARG A 9 4.20 8.57 -9.44
C ARG A 9 2.76 8.57 -9.93
N LYS A 10 2.55 8.63 -11.24
CA LYS A 10 1.20 8.60 -11.83
C LYS A 10 0.53 7.25 -11.59
N ASP A 11 1.24 6.16 -11.77
CA ASP A 11 0.72 4.80 -11.57
C ASP A 11 0.32 4.58 -10.11
N LEU A 12 1.16 5.02 -9.17
CA LEU A 12 0.87 5.00 -7.73
C LEU A 12 -0.34 5.88 -7.37
N ALA A 13 -0.45 7.09 -7.95
CA ALA A 13 -1.58 7.97 -7.72
C ALA A 13 -2.90 7.35 -8.21
N VAL A 14 -2.90 6.74 -9.39
CA VAL A 14 -4.07 6.02 -9.95
C VAL A 14 -4.43 4.81 -9.08
N LEU A 15 -3.44 4.05 -8.63
CA LEU A 15 -3.67 2.93 -7.71
C LEU A 15 -4.38 3.38 -6.43
N ASN A 16 -3.90 4.48 -5.83
CA ASN A 16 -4.44 4.99 -4.58
C ASN A 16 -5.79 5.68 -4.73
N GLU A 17 -6.06 6.30 -5.88
CA GLU A 17 -7.40 6.77 -6.23
C GLU A 17 -8.38 5.60 -6.30
N LYS A 18 -8.01 4.51 -7.01
CA LYS A 18 -8.81 3.29 -7.04
C LYS A 18 -8.98 2.68 -5.66
N PHE A 19 -7.95 2.64 -4.83
CA PHE A 19 -8.03 2.11 -3.48
C PHE A 19 -9.05 2.87 -2.62
N ARG A 20 -8.99 4.21 -2.64
CA ARG A 20 -9.96 5.09 -1.96
C ARG A 20 -11.39 4.90 -2.46
N ASN A 21 -11.57 4.73 -3.77
CA ASN A 21 -12.88 4.53 -4.39
C ASN A 21 -13.39 3.08 -4.31
N ARG A 22 -12.67 2.20 -3.61
CA ARG A 22 -12.96 0.77 -3.53
C ARG A 22 -12.88 0.03 -4.87
N GLU A 23 -12.09 0.51 -5.81
CA GLU A 23 -11.95 -0.02 -7.18
C GLU A 23 -10.59 -0.67 -7.47
N ALA A 24 -9.68 -0.69 -6.48
CA ALA A 24 -8.36 -1.30 -6.67
C ALA A 24 -8.44 -2.81 -6.98
N PHE A 25 -9.41 -3.51 -6.41
CA PHE A 25 -9.52 -4.97 -6.47
C PHE A 25 -10.62 -5.48 -7.41
N SER A 26 -10.47 -6.75 -7.83
CA SER A 26 -11.44 -7.49 -8.64
C SER A 26 -12.83 -7.45 -8.01
N PRO A 27 -13.91 -7.19 -8.77
CA PRO A 27 -15.26 -7.08 -8.20
C PRO A 27 -15.72 -8.29 -7.37
N GLY A 28 -15.27 -9.50 -7.70
CA GLY A 28 -15.63 -10.73 -6.98
C GLY A 28 -15.05 -10.83 -5.57
N ASP A 29 -13.85 -10.27 -5.35
CA ASP A 29 -13.06 -10.47 -4.12
C ASP A 29 -12.95 -9.19 -3.29
N ARG A 30 -13.27 -8.06 -3.92
CA ARG A 30 -13.18 -6.70 -3.40
C ARG A 30 -13.72 -6.53 -1.98
N GLU A 31 -14.95 -6.96 -1.74
CA GLU A 31 -15.61 -6.69 -0.46
C GLU A 31 -14.90 -7.41 0.68
N GLU A 32 -14.44 -8.63 0.42
CA GLU A 32 -13.74 -9.45 1.40
C GLU A 32 -12.32 -8.92 1.66
N ILE A 33 -11.60 -8.52 0.62
CA ILE A 33 -10.29 -7.86 0.76
C ILE A 33 -10.43 -6.58 1.60
N TYR A 34 -11.44 -5.74 1.33
CA TYR A 34 -11.68 -4.54 2.13
C TYR A 34 -12.13 -4.86 3.55
N ARG A 35 -12.93 -5.91 3.76
CA ARG A 35 -13.30 -6.38 5.10
C ARG A 35 -12.04 -6.69 5.91
N GLN A 36 -11.11 -7.45 5.34
CA GLN A 36 -9.86 -7.81 6.03
C GLN A 36 -8.95 -6.59 6.27
N LEU A 37 -8.75 -5.72 5.28
CA LEU A 37 -7.94 -4.50 5.46
C LEU A 37 -8.55 -3.53 6.47
N VAL A 38 -9.84 -3.18 6.32
CA VAL A 38 -10.49 -2.10 7.08
C VAL A 38 -10.97 -2.57 8.45
N GLN A 39 -11.49 -3.80 8.58
CA GLN A 39 -12.04 -4.27 9.85
C GLN A 39 -11.01 -5.00 10.71
N ILE A 40 -10.20 -5.88 10.11
CA ILE A 40 -9.21 -6.68 10.85
C ILE A 40 -7.96 -5.83 11.14
N LYS A 41 -7.37 -5.22 10.11
CA LYS A 41 -6.18 -4.38 10.26
C LYS A 41 -6.43 -2.91 10.55
N LYS A 42 -7.71 -2.47 10.57
CA LYS A 42 -8.08 -1.08 10.88
C LYS A 42 -7.41 -0.06 9.96
N VAL A 43 -7.24 -0.43 8.69
CA VAL A 43 -6.74 0.45 7.64
C VAL A 43 -7.80 1.51 7.32
N ASP A 44 -7.40 2.77 7.37
CA ASP A 44 -8.21 3.89 6.87
C ASP A 44 -7.94 4.09 5.37
N LEU A 45 -8.95 3.90 4.51
CA LEU A 45 -8.78 3.99 3.05
C LEU A 45 -8.33 5.38 2.57
N ILE A 46 -8.71 6.45 3.28
CA ILE A 46 -8.41 7.84 2.91
C ILE A 46 -6.99 8.21 3.32
N SER A 47 -6.61 7.79 4.53
CA SER A 47 -5.34 8.19 5.17
C SER A 47 -4.20 7.19 4.98
N SER A 48 -4.46 6.06 4.32
CA SER A 48 -3.46 5.02 4.01
C SER A 48 -3.06 5.05 2.54
N VAL A 49 -1.87 4.55 2.24
CA VAL A 49 -1.33 4.47 0.89
C VAL A 49 -1.07 3.03 0.51
N LEU A 50 -1.80 2.50 -0.46
CA LEU A 50 -1.53 1.21 -1.08
C LEU A 50 -0.30 1.35 -1.99
N ILE A 51 0.76 0.64 -1.65
CA ILE A 51 2.05 0.68 -2.37
C ILE A 51 1.99 -0.26 -3.57
N SER A 52 1.53 -1.48 -3.34
CA SER A 52 1.41 -2.53 -4.35
C SER A 52 0.32 -3.52 -3.96
N TRP A 53 -0.22 -4.20 -4.96
CA TRP A 53 -1.06 -5.38 -4.78
C TRP A 53 -0.94 -6.29 -6.01
N MET A 54 -0.94 -7.60 -5.81
CA MET A 54 -0.91 -8.58 -6.89
C MET A 54 -1.64 -9.88 -6.50
N PRO A 55 -2.37 -10.51 -7.43
CA PRO A 55 -2.86 -11.87 -7.23
C PRO A 55 -1.70 -12.87 -7.30
N GLU A 56 -1.59 -13.78 -6.34
CA GLU A 56 -0.57 -14.85 -6.30
C GLU A 56 -1.15 -16.25 -6.59
N GLY A 57 -2.47 -16.35 -6.73
CA GLY A 57 -3.17 -17.57 -7.08
C GLY A 57 -4.67 -17.32 -7.23
N ASP A 58 -5.46 -18.39 -7.24
CA ASP A 58 -6.91 -18.28 -7.42
C ASP A 58 -7.60 -17.53 -6.27
N ASP A 59 -7.02 -17.55 -5.07
CA ASP A 59 -7.64 -17.00 -3.84
C ASP A 59 -6.71 -16.16 -2.96
N PHE A 60 -5.46 -15.95 -3.37
CA PHE A 60 -4.44 -15.24 -2.60
C PHE A 60 -4.03 -13.93 -3.28
N TYR A 61 -3.94 -12.87 -2.48
CA TYR A 61 -3.51 -11.53 -2.91
C TYR A 61 -2.44 -11.00 -1.97
N SER A 62 -1.26 -10.73 -2.50
CA SER A 62 -0.17 -10.13 -1.76
C SER A 62 -0.08 -8.63 -2.04
N GLY A 63 0.47 -7.87 -1.09
CA GLY A 63 0.67 -6.44 -1.30
C GLY A 63 1.29 -5.74 -0.11
N ARG A 64 1.47 -4.43 -0.28
CA ARG A 64 2.07 -3.57 0.73
C ARG A 64 1.27 -2.29 0.89
N ILE A 65 1.20 -1.81 2.12
CA ILE A 65 0.46 -0.60 2.46
C ILE A 65 1.20 0.19 3.53
N ILE A 66 1.07 1.51 3.46
CA ILE A 66 1.40 2.43 4.55
C ILE A 66 0.10 2.79 5.24
N ASP A 67 -0.04 2.46 6.52
CA ASP A 67 -1.25 2.79 7.28
C ASP A 67 -1.31 4.27 7.69
N GLN A 68 -2.43 4.68 8.29
CA GLN A 68 -2.64 6.03 8.79
C GLN A 68 -1.66 6.46 9.90
N LYS A 69 -0.96 5.52 10.52
CA LYS A 69 0.05 5.77 11.57
C LYS A 69 1.46 5.86 10.99
N GLY A 70 1.67 5.48 9.74
CA GLY A 70 2.97 5.44 9.10
C GLY A 70 3.71 4.14 9.37
N GLN A 71 2.99 3.06 9.65
CA GLN A 71 3.54 1.71 9.65
C GLN A 71 3.45 1.17 8.23
N ILE A 72 4.56 0.63 7.73
CA ILE A 72 4.57 -0.15 6.49
C ILE A 72 4.40 -1.61 6.87
N PHE A 73 3.45 -2.28 6.23
CA PHE A 73 3.29 -3.72 6.39
C PHE A 73 3.02 -4.40 5.06
N HIS A 74 3.46 -5.66 4.99
CA HIS A 74 3.12 -6.60 3.94
C HIS A 74 1.87 -7.38 4.36
N PHE A 75 1.05 -7.73 3.38
CA PHE A 75 -0.13 -8.55 3.60
C PHE A 75 -0.22 -9.65 2.55
N ASP A 76 -0.69 -10.81 2.96
CA ASP A 76 -1.09 -11.91 2.10
C ASP A 76 -2.51 -12.29 2.47
N ILE A 77 -3.49 -11.85 1.67
CA ILE A 77 -4.92 -12.03 1.93
C ILE A 77 -5.43 -13.26 1.19
N HIS A 78 -5.93 -14.24 1.95
CA HIS A 78 -6.72 -15.32 1.40
C HIS A 78 -8.20 -14.94 1.43
N VAL A 79 -8.80 -14.80 0.25
CA VAL A 79 -10.18 -14.29 0.12
C VAL A 79 -11.22 -15.28 0.67
N LYS A 80 -11.08 -16.57 0.36
CA LYS A 80 -12.05 -17.58 0.81
C LYS A 80 -11.85 -18.03 2.26
N ASN A 81 -10.65 -17.91 2.80
CA ASN A 81 -10.35 -18.38 4.15
C ASN A 81 -9.43 -17.41 4.90
N PRO A 82 -9.99 -16.47 5.67
CA PRO A 82 -9.23 -15.47 6.44
C PRO A 82 -8.25 -16.04 7.46
N ASP A 83 -8.38 -17.32 7.86
CA ASP A 83 -7.45 -17.95 8.80
C ASP A 83 -6.06 -18.18 8.18
N PHE A 84 -5.96 -18.13 6.85
CA PHE A 84 -4.71 -18.18 6.10
C PHE A 84 -4.21 -16.79 5.67
N THR A 85 -4.83 -15.72 6.14
CA THR A 85 -4.36 -14.37 5.87
C THR A 85 -3.22 -14.01 6.81
N GLU A 86 -2.10 -13.56 6.24
CA GLU A 86 -0.90 -13.18 6.96
C GLU A 86 -0.64 -11.68 6.85
N TRP A 87 0.03 -11.14 7.87
CA TRP A 87 0.36 -9.73 7.97
C TRP A 87 1.71 -9.56 8.66
N ASP A 88 2.65 -9.01 7.93
CA ASP A 88 4.01 -8.80 8.41
C ASP A 88 4.29 -7.31 8.52
N ASP A 89 4.49 -6.84 9.76
CA ASP A 89 4.95 -5.48 10.00
C ASP A 89 6.40 -5.36 9.53
N ASP A 90 6.65 -4.48 8.55
CA ASP A 90 7.99 -4.29 7.96
C ASP A 90 8.78 -3.28 8.82
N PHE A 91 8.45 -1.99 8.71
CA PHE A 91 9.04 -0.93 9.53
C PHE A 91 8.21 0.37 9.46
N PRO A 92 8.38 1.28 10.43
CA PRO A 92 7.83 2.64 10.34
C PRO A 92 8.42 3.46 9.18
N VAL A 93 7.65 4.39 8.63
CA VAL A 93 8.08 5.34 7.59
C VAL A 93 9.38 6.07 7.99
N ASP A 94 9.47 6.54 9.23
CA ASP A 94 10.67 7.23 9.74
C ASP A 94 11.94 6.37 9.68
N GLU A 95 11.81 5.05 9.88
CA GLU A 95 12.94 4.13 9.79
C GLU A 95 13.33 3.88 8.34
N TYR A 96 12.35 3.77 7.43
CA TYR A 96 12.63 3.70 6.00
C TYR A 96 13.36 4.95 5.50
N GLU A 97 12.92 6.13 5.93
CA GLU A 97 13.56 7.39 5.57
C GLU A 97 15.00 7.46 6.08
N LYS A 98 15.28 6.94 7.28
CA LYS A 98 16.67 6.82 7.78
C LYS A 98 17.45 5.85 6.90
N LEU A 99 16.94 4.66 6.63
CA LEU A 99 17.60 3.64 5.80
C LEU A 99 17.87 4.13 4.37
N SER A 100 16.93 4.88 3.78
CA SER A 100 17.06 5.45 2.44
C SER A 100 18.05 6.60 2.32
N ARG A 101 18.46 7.21 3.44
CA ARG A 101 19.60 8.16 3.45
C ARG A 101 20.94 7.44 3.41
N PHE A 102 21.02 6.23 3.98
CA PHE A 102 22.23 5.41 4.00
C PHE A 102 22.37 4.53 2.76
N LYS A 103 21.25 4.10 2.17
CA LYS A 103 21.19 3.34 0.92
C LYS A 103 20.87 4.28 -0.23
N ALA A 104 21.61 4.23 -1.32
CA ALA A 104 21.29 4.98 -2.54
C ALA A 104 20.03 4.42 -3.23
N LEU A 105 18.86 4.63 -2.62
CA LEU A 105 17.59 4.21 -3.18
C LEU A 105 17.33 4.96 -4.48
N LYS A 106 16.73 4.23 -5.44
CA LYS A 106 16.39 4.83 -6.71
C LYS A 106 15.26 5.84 -6.51
N PRO A 107 15.25 6.97 -7.25
CA PRO A 107 14.15 7.93 -7.18
C PRO A 107 12.78 7.39 -7.62
N TRP A 108 12.75 6.25 -8.30
CA TRP A 108 11.54 5.55 -8.76
C TRP A 108 11.20 4.32 -7.89
N ASP A 109 11.75 4.24 -6.69
CA ASP A 109 11.42 3.20 -5.72
C ASP A 109 10.00 3.39 -5.18
N ASP A 110 9.16 2.35 -5.24
CA ASP A 110 7.73 2.46 -4.94
C ASP A 110 7.46 2.87 -3.49
N ASN A 111 8.22 2.33 -2.53
CA ASN A 111 8.09 2.71 -1.12
C ASN A 111 8.45 4.19 -0.92
N ARG A 112 9.51 4.68 -1.58
CA ARG A 112 9.86 6.10 -1.52
C ARG A 112 8.72 6.98 -2.06
N LEU A 113 8.18 6.64 -3.23
CA LEU A 113 7.09 7.40 -3.83
C LEU A 113 5.80 7.33 -2.99
N ALA A 114 5.52 6.17 -2.38
CA ALA A 114 4.40 5.98 -1.47
C ALA A 114 4.54 6.79 -0.19
N ILE A 115 5.75 6.91 0.37
CA ILE A 115 6.02 7.75 1.53
C ILE A 115 5.82 9.23 1.20
N GLU A 116 6.30 9.67 0.03
CA GLU A 116 6.08 11.05 -0.44
C GLU A 116 4.57 11.35 -0.53
N LEU A 117 3.78 10.46 -1.15
CA LEU A 117 2.32 10.58 -1.21
C LEU A 117 1.65 10.55 0.18
N TRP A 118 2.13 9.69 1.07
CA TRP A 118 1.61 9.58 2.43
C TRP A 118 1.81 10.88 3.23
N HIS A 119 2.98 11.53 3.10
CA HIS A 119 3.23 12.84 3.69
C HIS A 119 2.32 13.92 3.10
N GLU A 120 2.09 13.91 1.78
CA GLU A 120 1.18 14.86 1.11
C GLU A 120 -0.25 14.78 1.63
N LEU A 121 -0.74 13.56 1.94
CA LEU A 121 -2.06 13.37 2.53
C LEU A 121 -2.17 13.95 3.95
N ARG A 122 -1.09 13.87 4.74
CA ARG A 122 -1.07 14.36 6.14
C ARG A 122 -0.71 15.84 6.27
N GLY A 123 0.04 16.40 5.33
CA GLY A 123 0.37 17.83 5.29
C GLY A 123 -0.80 18.71 4.83
N ASN A 124 -1.83 18.12 4.24
CA ASN A 124 -3.08 18.78 3.83
C ASN A 124 -4.25 18.55 4.83
N SER A 125 -3.97 17.98 6.01
CA SER A 125 -4.95 17.71 7.08
C SER A 125 -4.93 18.77 8.18
#